data_AF-A0A836WZR7-F1
#
_entry.id   AF-A0A836WZR7-F1
#
_cell.length_a   1.000
_cell.length_b   1.000
_cell.length_c   1.000
_cell.angle_alpha   90.00
_cell.angle_beta   90.00
_cell.angle_gamma   90.00
#
_symmetry.space_group_name_H-M   'P 1'
#
loop_
_entity.id
_entity.type
_entity.pdbx_description
1 polymer ?
#
loop_
_entity_poly.entity_id
_entity_poly.type
_entity_poly.pdbx_seq_one_letter_code
_entity_poly.pdbx_strand_id
1 'polypeptide(L)'
;MSDNLDVIEKEKLAKEEENELSPREKVAVMMVALGQESAADIMKFLTDYGIEEITHTIAELKHLPIDVQDEVLPDFEQHLLTGEYMSQGGVDFARGALERAVGPRKAQAAGQHAERMRSLIEEEMDFPGPMGLSEEEVQLRIVQKIRQLEDQGQVQIIRG
;
A
#
# COMPACT_ATOMS: atom_id res chain seq x y z
N MET A 1 -31.14 34.31 7.92
CA MET A 1 -29.73 34.52 7.54
C MET A 1 -28.86 33.30 7.84
N SER A 2 -29.35 32.29 8.55
CA SER A 2 -28.58 31.08 8.91
C SER A 2 -28.52 29.99 7.84
N ASP A 3 -29.47 29.94 6.90
CA ASP A 3 -29.58 28.81 5.93
C ASP A 3 -28.50 28.79 4.84
N ASN A 4 -27.80 29.90 4.57
CA ASN A 4 -26.79 29.94 3.51
C ASN A 4 -25.40 29.44 3.95
N LEU A 5 -25.12 29.36 5.24
CA LEU A 5 -23.82 28.90 5.74
C LEU A 5 -23.74 27.37 5.73
N ASP A 6 -24.84 26.70 6.10
CA ASP A 6 -24.96 25.24 6.11
C ASP A 6 -24.92 24.61 4.71
N VAL A 7 -25.41 25.33 3.69
CA VAL A 7 -25.38 24.86 2.29
C VAL A 7 -23.96 24.96 1.72
N ILE A 8 -23.24 26.05 2.02
CA ILE A 8 -21.86 26.23 1.57
C ILE A 8 -20.93 25.21 2.25
N GLU A 9 -21.10 24.94 3.55
CA GLU A 9 -20.31 23.91 4.25
C GLU A 9 -20.61 22.50 3.73
N LYS A 10 -21.89 22.17 3.46
CA LYS A 10 -22.26 20.87 2.86
C LYS A 10 -21.76 20.69 1.43
N GLU A 11 -21.79 21.72 0.59
CA GLU A 11 -21.21 21.67 -0.76
C GLU A 11 -19.68 21.56 -0.74
N LYS A 12 -19.03 22.10 0.28
CA LYS A 12 -17.58 21.98 0.50
C LYS A 12 -17.20 20.57 0.97
N LEU A 13 -17.93 20.04 1.96
CA LEU A 13 -17.77 18.67 2.47
C LEU A 13 -18.04 17.62 1.38
N ALA A 14 -19.06 17.81 0.55
CA ALA A 14 -19.36 16.91 -0.57
C ALA A 14 -18.27 16.95 -1.66
N LYS A 15 -17.62 18.10 -1.88
CA LYS A 15 -16.47 18.22 -2.79
C LYS A 15 -15.18 17.65 -2.21
N GLU A 16 -15.03 17.67 -0.88
CA GLU A 16 -13.89 17.06 -0.19
C GLU A 16 -13.99 15.52 -0.23
N GLU A 17 -15.20 14.95 -0.08
CA GLU A 17 -15.45 13.51 -0.27
C GLU A 17 -15.31 13.04 -1.73
N GLU A 18 -15.63 13.89 -2.72
CA GLU A 18 -15.48 13.57 -4.16
C GLU A 18 -14.01 13.57 -4.64
N ASN A 19 -13.10 14.14 -3.86
CA ASN A 19 -11.66 14.25 -4.17
C ASN A 19 -10.80 13.32 -3.32
N GLU A 20 -11.40 12.53 -2.41
CA GLU A 20 -10.64 11.58 -1.60
C GLU A 20 -10.23 10.40 -2.47
N LEU A 21 -8.94 10.32 -2.78
CA LEU A 21 -8.39 9.21 -3.56
C LEU A 21 -8.69 7.88 -2.86
N SER A 22 -9.23 6.94 -3.62
CA SER A 22 -9.36 5.57 -3.15
C SER A 22 -7.96 4.99 -2.83
N PRO A 23 -7.86 3.98 -1.95
CA PRO A 23 -6.58 3.35 -1.63
C PRO A 23 -5.83 2.86 -2.88
N ARG A 24 -6.54 2.40 -3.90
CA ARG A 24 -5.97 1.94 -5.17
C ARG A 24 -5.38 3.08 -5.98
N GLU A 25 -6.09 4.21 -6.04
CA GLU A 25 -5.58 5.41 -6.70
C GLU A 25 -4.37 5.97 -5.97
N LYS A 26 -4.35 5.97 -4.63
CA LYS A 26 -3.16 6.36 -3.85
C LYS A 26 -1.94 5.50 -4.21
N VAL A 27 -2.11 4.17 -4.32
CA VAL A 27 -1.03 3.27 -4.76
C VAL A 27 -0.61 3.57 -6.20
N ALA A 28 -1.55 3.82 -7.11
CA ALA A 28 -1.24 4.16 -8.50
C ALA A 28 -0.47 5.50 -8.61
N VAL A 29 -0.88 6.52 -7.86
CA VAL A 29 -0.19 7.81 -7.73
C VAL A 29 1.24 7.60 -7.23
N MET A 30 1.42 6.82 -6.17
CA MET A 30 2.73 6.49 -5.63
C MET A 30 3.60 5.80 -6.70
N MET A 31 3.08 4.76 -7.37
CA MET A 31 3.82 4.04 -8.42
C MET A 31 4.27 4.97 -9.55
N VAL A 32 3.40 5.90 -9.97
CA VAL A 32 3.74 6.89 -11.01
C VAL A 32 4.81 7.86 -10.53
N ALA A 33 4.71 8.37 -9.31
CA ALA A 33 5.65 9.34 -8.76
C ALA A 33 7.04 8.73 -8.50
N LEU A 34 7.09 7.48 -8.03
CA LEU A 34 8.34 6.73 -7.86
C LEU A 34 9.03 6.43 -9.19
N GLY A 35 8.28 6.41 -10.30
CA GLY A 35 8.78 6.14 -11.64
C GLY A 35 8.86 4.65 -11.98
N GLN A 36 9.08 4.38 -13.27
CA GLN A 36 8.93 3.05 -13.85
C GLN A 36 9.84 1.97 -13.25
N GLU A 37 11.08 2.32 -12.87
CA GLU A 37 12.04 1.37 -12.30
C GLU A 37 11.58 0.86 -10.92
N SER A 38 11.30 1.80 -10.01
CA SER A 38 10.79 1.46 -8.67
C SER A 38 9.43 0.79 -8.72
N ALA A 39 8.52 1.25 -9.60
CA ALA A 39 7.24 0.60 -9.80
C ALA A 39 7.38 -0.85 -10.29
N ALA A 40 8.29 -1.12 -11.23
CA ALA A 40 8.56 -2.46 -11.71
C ALA A 40 9.09 -3.39 -10.62
N ASP A 41 9.91 -2.88 -9.69
CA ASP A 41 10.36 -3.64 -8.53
C ASP A 41 9.20 -4.03 -7.62
N ILE A 42 8.29 -3.09 -7.32
CA ILE A 42 7.12 -3.34 -6.47
C ILE A 42 6.16 -4.33 -7.14
N MET A 43 5.96 -4.22 -8.45
CA MET A 43 5.06 -5.13 -9.20
C MET A 43 5.43 -6.61 -9.05
N LYS A 44 6.72 -6.94 -8.82
CA LYS A 44 7.17 -8.33 -8.62
C LYS A 44 6.61 -8.99 -7.35
N PHE A 45 6.13 -8.19 -6.40
CA PHE A 45 5.57 -8.66 -5.13
C PHE A 45 4.04 -8.74 -5.16
N LEU A 46 3.44 -8.35 -6.28
CA LEU A 46 2.00 -8.41 -6.48
C LEU A 46 1.62 -9.72 -7.17
N THR A 47 0.41 -10.20 -6.89
CA THR A 47 -0.19 -11.29 -7.67
C THR A 47 -0.61 -10.79 -9.06
N ASP A 48 -0.82 -11.70 -10.02
CA ASP A 48 -1.29 -11.35 -11.37
C ASP A 48 -2.54 -10.45 -11.34
N TYR A 49 -3.49 -10.76 -10.46
CA TYR A 49 -4.68 -9.94 -10.23
C TYR A 49 -4.34 -8.54 -9.71
N GLY A 50 -3.42 -8.44 -8.74
CA GLY A 50 -2.96 -7.16 -8.23
C GLY A 50 -2.25 -6.31 -9.28
N ILE A 51 -1.44 -6.93 -10.14
CA ILE A 51 -0.77 -6.26 -11.27
C ILE A 51 -1.82 -5.70 -12.23
N GLU A 52 -2.82 -6.50 -12.62
CA GLU A 52 -3.90 -6.08 -13.52
C GLU A 52 -4.66 -4.88 -12.96
N GLU A 53 -5.10 -4.96 -11.70
CA GLU A 53 -5.87 -3.92 -11.04
C GLU A 53 -5.09 -2.60 -10.92
N ILE A 54 -3.83 -2.66 -10.49
CA ILE A 54 -2.98 -1.46 -10.37
C ILE A 54 -2.65 -0.88 -11.75
N THR A 55 -2.35 -1.72 -12.74
CA THR A 55 -2.07 -1.26 -14.11
C THR A 55 -3.29 -0.56 -14.71
N HIS A 56 -4.48 -1.13 -14.52
CA HIS A 56 -5.72 -0.51 -14.94
C HIS A 56 -5.92 0.85 -14.27
N THR A 57 -5.74 0.91 -12.94
CA THR A 57 -5.86 2.16 -12.18
C THR A 57 -4.88 3.23 -12.69
N ILE A 58 -3.60 2.87 -12.90
CA ILE A 58 -2.59 3.78 -13.46
C ILE A 58 -3.00 4.30 -14.84
N ALA A 59 -3.58 3.45 -15.69
CA ALA A 59 -4.03 3.84 -17.03
C ALA A 59 -5.23 4.81 -16.99
N GLU A 60 -6.03 4.78 -15.94
CA GLU A 60 -7.17 5.68 -15.74
C GLU A 60 -6.79 7.04 -15.15
N LEU A 61 -5.57 7.18 -14.59
CA LEU A 61 -5.06 8.46 -14.09
C LEU A 61 -4.84 9.44 -15.26
N LYS A 62 -5.83 10.29 -15.53
CA LYS A 62 -5.80 11.28 -16.62
C LYS A 62 -4.87 12.47 -16.34
N HIS A 63 -4.81 12.91 -15.09
CA HIS A 63 -3.95 14.01 -14.65
C HIS A 63 -3.59 13.81 -13.19
N LEU A 64 -2.30 13.90 -12.89
CA LEU A 64 -1.80 13.81 -11.53
C LEU A 64 -1.25 15.19 -11.12
N PRO A 65 -2.06 16.03 -10.45
CA PRO A 65 -1.58 17.30 -9.96
C PRO A 65 -0.59 17.10 -8.79
N ILE A 66 0.27 18.08 -8.56
CA ILE A 66 1.42 17.97 -7.64
C ILE A 66 0.96 17.91 -6.17
N ASP A 67 -0.12 18.63 -5.84
CA ASP A 67 -0.78 18.61 -4.54
C ASP A 67 -1.19 17.21 -4.08
N VAL A 68 -1.65 16.38 -5.01
CA VAL A 68 -2.00 14.99 -4.74
C VAL A 68 -0.77 14.14 -4.39
N GLN A 69 0.39 14.40 -5.02
CA GLN A 69 1.64 13.72 -4.68
C GLN A 69 2.18 14.18 -3.32
N ASP A 70 2.05 15.47 -3.03
CA ASP A 70 2.39 16.10 -1.75
C ASP A 70 1.55 15.58 -0.58
N GLU A 71 0.36 15.04 -0.85
CA GLU A 71 -0.47 14.36 0.16
C GLU A 71 -0.09 12.89 0.32
N VAL A 72 0.04 12.16 -0.80
CA VAL A 72 0.17 10.70 -0.77
C VAL A 72 1.57 10.24 -0.35
N LEU A 73 2.64 10.84 -0.87
CA LEU A 73 3.99 10.32 -0.63
C LEU A 73 4.47 10.48 0.82
N PRO A 74 4.23 11.61 1.51
CA PRO A 74 4.56 11.74 2.93
C PRO A 74 3.84 10.72 3.81
N ASP A 75 2.56 10.47 3.55
CA ASP A 75 1.73 9.49 4.28
C ASP A 75 2.33 8.09 4.18
N PHE A 76 2.70 7.67 2.96
CA PHE A 76 3.37 6.39 2.73
C PHE A 76 4.76 6.32 3.38
N GLU A 77 5.60 7.37 3.30
CA GLU A 77 6.90 7.36 3.99
C GLU A 77 6.72 7.18 5.50
N GLN A 78 5.79 7.91 6.10
CA GLN A 78 5.50 7.79 7.52
C GLN A 78 5.08 6.36 7.89
N HIS A 79 4.14 5.77 7.14
CA HIS A 79 3.69 4.40 7.40
C HIS A 79 4.79 3.35 7.19
N LEU A 80 5.68 3.55 6.22
CA LEU A 80 6.84 2.67 5.99
C LEU A 80 7.86 2.78 7.14
N LEU A 81 8.10 3.98 7.66
CA LEU A 81 9.03 4.23 8.76
C LEU A 81 8.50 3.74 10.11
N THR A 82 7.19 3.80 10.34
CA THR A 82 6.57 3.28 11.57
C THR A 82 6.45 1.75 11.57
N GLY A 83 6.58 1.10 10.40
CA GLY A 83 6.44 -0.34 10.27
C GLY A 83 5.03 -0.83 10.55
N GLU A 84 4.02 0.05 10.49
CA GLU A 84 2.64 -0.26 10.90
C GLU A 84 1.88 -1.19 9.93
N TYR A 85 2.48 -1.55 8.78
CA TYR A 85 1.86 -2.49 7.82
C TYR A 85 1.81 -3.95 8.28
N MET A 86 2.34 -4.30 9.46
CA MET A 86 2.57 -5.69 9.89
C MET A 86 1.55 -6.29 10.89
N SER A 87 0.32 -5.79 11.07
CA SER A 87 -0.56 -6.43 12.09
C SER A 87 -2.07 -6.54 11.86
N GLN A 88 -2.61 -6.25 10.66
CA GLN A 88 -4.05 -6.48 10.42
C GLN A 88 -4.41 -7.63 9.45
N GLY A 89 -3.42 -8.33 8.88
CA GLY A 89 -3.68 -9.51 8.04
C GLY A 89 -2.48 -10.43 7.98
N GLY A 90 -2.70 -11.73 8.12
CA GLY A 90 -1.62 -12.74 8.14
C GLY A 90 -2.02 -14.00 8.91
N VAL A 91 -1.06 -14.93 9.06
CA VAL A 91 -1.25 -16.19 9.80
C VAL A 91 -1.73 -15.94 11.23
N ASP A 92 -1.30 -14.86 11.88
CA ASP A 92 -1.72 -14.52 13.25
C ASP A 92 -3.18 -14.06 13.34
N PHE A 93 -3.64 -13.24 12.39
CA PHE A 93 -5.06 -12.86 12.29
C PHE A 93 -5.94 -14.07 11.95
N ALA A 94 -5.52 -14.86 10.95
CA ALA A 94 -6.20 -16.08 10.56
C ALA A 94 -6.26 -17.08 11.73
N ARG A 95 -5.16 -17.27 12.47
CA ARG A 95 -5.10 -18.09 13.68
C ARG A 95 -6.05 -17.56 14.75
N GLY A 96 -6.04 -16.26 15.02
CA GLY A 96 -6.94 -15.64 16.00
C GLY A 96 -8.43 -15.74 15.64
N ALA A 97 -8.78 -15.61 14.36
CA ALA A 97 -10.15 -15.80 13.88
C ALA A 97 -10.57 -17.28 13.97
N LEU A 98 -9.66 -18.18 13.60
CA LEU A 98 -9.87 -19.62 13.63
C LEU A 98 -9.99 -20.14 15.07
N GLU A 99 -9.16 -19.66 16.00
CA GLU A 99 -9.27 -19.96 17.44
C GLU A 99 -10.64 -19.59 18.00
N ARG A 100 -11.17 -18.44 17.61
CA ARG A 100 -12.52 -17.99 18.02
C ARG A 100 -13.63 -18.85 17.40
N ALA A 101 -13.45 -19.31 16.16
CA ALA A 101 -14.47 -20.07 15.43
C ALA A 101 -14.51 -21.57 15.79
N VAL A 102 -13.36 -22.22 16.01
CA VAL A 102 -13.25 -23.68 16.19
C VAL A 102 -12.57 -24.13 17.48
N GLY A 103 -12.11 -23.18 18.31
CA GLY A 103 -11.39 -23.42 19.55
C GLY A 103 -9.90 -23.71 19.36
N PRO A 104 -9.09 -23.53 20.43
CA PRO A 104 -7.63 -23.48 20.35
C PRO A 104 -6.99 -24.76 19.80
N ARG A 105 -7.53 -25.94 20.13
CA ARG A 105 -6.97 -27.22 19.66
C ARG A 105 -7.12 -27.43 18.15
N LYS A 106 -8.28 -27.08 17.59
CA LYS A 106 -8.52 -27.21 16.13
C LYS A 106 -7.79 -26.12 15.36
N ALA A 107 -7.70 -24.93 15.94
CA ALA A 107 -6.97 -23.84 15.32
C ALA A 107 -5.46 -24.10 15.25
N GLN A 108 -4.87 -24.70 16.29
CA GLN A 108 -3.47 -25.12 16.29
C GLN A 108 -3.16 -26.13 15.17
N ALA A 109 -4.02 -27.13 14.97
CA ALA A 109 -3.83 -28.14 13.93
C ALA A 109 -3.90 -27.55 12.51
N ALA A 110 -4.81 -26.59 12.28
CA ALA A 110 -4.93 -25.89 11.01
C ALA A 110 -3.80 -24.86 10.80
N GLY A 111 -3.37 -24.16 11.85
CA GLY A 111 -2.22 -23.24 11.82
C GLY A 111 -0.94 -23.95 11.39
N GLN A 112 -0.67 -25.14 11.93
CA GLN A 112 0.48 -25.98 11.51
C GLN A 112 0.41 -26.40 10.04
N HIS A 113 -0.78 -26.46 9.44
CA HIS A 113 -0.94 -26.78 8.02
C HIS A 113 -0.67 -25.54 7.15
N ALA A 114 -1.14 -24.37 7.59
CA ALA A 114 -0.86 -23.09 6.94
C ALA A 114 0.64 -22.75 7.00
N GLU A 115 1.31 -22.95 8.13
CA GLU A 115 2.76 -22.75 8.29
C GLU A 115 3.57 -23.70 7.40
N ARG A 116 3.13 -24.97 7.26
CA ARG A 116 3.74 -25.93 6.32
C ARG A 116 3.53 -25.55 4.85
N MET A 117 2.36 -25.04 4.51
CA MET A 117 2.09 -24.55 3.16
C MET A 117 2.98 -23.35 2.83
N ARG A 118 3.19 -22.47 3.81
CA ARG A 118 4.13 -21.34 3.70
C ARG A 118 5.57 -21.81 3.53
N SER A 119 6.02 -22.78 4.32
CA SER A 119 7.39 -23.32 4.18
C SER A 119 7.61 -23.99 2.83
N LEU A 120 6.59 -24.64 2.25
CA LEU A 120 6.69 -25.21 0.90
C LEU A 120 6.80 -24.12 -0.17
N ILE A 121 6.08 -23.01 -0.02
CA ILE A 121 6.20 -21.85 -0.90
C ILE A 121 7.58 -21.18 -0.74
N GLU A 122 8.08 -21.05 0.50
CA GLU A 122 9.42 -20.52 0.79
C GLU A 122 10.53 -21.42 0.21
N GLU A 123 10.41 -22.75 0.31
CA GLU A 123 11.34 -23.71 -0.31
C GLU A 123 11.30 -23.66 -1.85
N GLU A 124 10.14 -23.37 -2.46
CA GLU A 124 9.99 -23.21 -3.91
C GLU A 124 10.48 -21.83 -4.40
N MET A 125 10.44 -20.81 -3.54
CA MET A 125 10.95 -19.44 -3.76
C MET A 125 12.47 -19.28 -3.55
N ASP A 126 13.16 -20.27 -2.97
CA ASP A 126 14.63 -20.26 -2.81
C ASP A 126 15.40 -20.56 -4.13
N PHE A 127 14.71 -20.55 -5.27
CA PHE A 127 15.32 -20.57 -6.61
C PHE A 127 15.27 -19.16 -7.22
N PRO A 128 16.40 -18.43 -7.28
CA PRO A 128 16.42 -17.06 -7.78
C PRO A 128 16.23 -17.06 -9.30
N GLY A 129 14.97 -16.93 -9.73
CA GLY A 129 14.65 -16.31 -11.01
C GLY A 129 15.18 -14.86 -11.03
N PRO A 130 15.30 -14.22 -12.20
CA PRO A 130 16.23 -13.09 -12.40
C PRO A 130 16.07 -11.82 -11.53
N MET A 131 15.10 -11.68 -10.61
CA MET A 131 15.08 -10.57 -9.65
C MET A 131 14.45 -10.98 -8.31
N GLY A 132 15.29 -11.32 -7.32
CA GLY A 132 14.92 -11.62 -5.94
C GLY A 132 15.23 -10.47 -4.98
N LEU A 133 14.40 -9.43 -4.99
CA LEU A 133 14.45 -8.39 -3.96
C LEU A 133 13.70 -8.87 -2.72
N SER A 134 14.16 -8.51 -1.52
CA SER A 134 13.38 -8.73 -0.30
C SER A 134 12.32 -7.64 -0.12
N GLU A 135 11.28 -7.91 0.67
CA GLU A 135 10.27 -6.89 1.04
C GLU A 135 10.93 -5.66 1.67
N GLU A 136 11.90 -5.87 2.56
CA GLU A 136 12.68 -4.81 3.22
C GLU A 136 13.46 -3.95 2.22
N GLU A 137 14.04 -4.57 1.18
CA GLU A 137 14.76 -3.85 0.12
C GLU A 137 13.83 -2.98 -0.72
N VAL A 138 12.61 -3.45 -0.99
CA VAL A 138 11.58 -2.64 -1.67
C VAL A 138 11.18 -1.44 -0.84
N GLN A 139 10.88 -1.66 0.43
CA GLN A 139 10.51 -0.58 1.36
C GLN A 139 11.62 0.48 1.43
N LEU A 140 12.88 0.04 1.55
CA LEU A 140 14.03 0.95 1.56
C LEU A 140 14.15 1.74 0.25
N ARG A 141 13.97 1.09 -0.91
CA ARG A 141 14.00 1.77 -2.22
C ARG A 141 12.88 2.81 -2.34
N ILE A 142 11.67 2.49 -1.88
CA ILE A 142 10.53 3.42 -1.89
C ILE A 142 10.87 4.66 -1.04
N VAL A 143 11.30 4.46 0.21
CA VAL A 143 11.67 5.57 1.11
C VAL A 143 12.79 6.42 0.53
N GLN A 144 13.84 5.80 -0.02
CA GLN A 144 14.94 6.53 -0.67
C GLN A 144 14.46 7.35 -1.86
N LYS A 145 13.54 6.81 -2.66
CA LYS A 145 13.00 7.52 -3.82
C LYS A 145 12.12 8.69 -3.40
N ILE A 146 11.27 8.54 -2.38
CA ILE A 146 10.45 9.62 -1.83
C ILE A 146 11.35 10.79 -1.35
N ARG A 147 12.41 10.49 -0.60
CA ARG A 147 13.38 11.51 -0.17
C ARG A 147 14.10 12.18 -1.33
N GLN A 148 14.44 11.44 -2.38
CA GLN A 148 15.04 12.02 -3.57
C GLN A 148 14.08 13.01 -4.26
N LEU A 149 12.78 12.69 -4.32
CA LEU A 149 11.76 13.59 -4.88
C LEU A 149 11.60 14.85 -4.02
N GLU A 150 11.70 14.73 -2.70
CA GLU A 150 11.73 15.86 -1.76
C GLU A 150 12.95 16.77 -2.01
N ASP A 151 14.15 16.20 -2.09
CA ASP A 151 15.40 16.95 -2.33
C ASP A 151 15.39 17.70 -3.68
N GLN A 152 14.64 17.19 -4.66
CA GLN A 152 14.45 17.82 -5.97
C GLN A 152 13.38 18.92 -5.96
N GLY A 153 12.67 19.12 -4.85
CA GLY A 153 11.54 20.04 -4.73
C GLY A 153 10.33 19.62 -5.54
N GLN A 154 10.24 18.35 -5.96
CA GLN A 154 9.09 17.79 -6.67
C GLN A 154 7.96 17.41 -5.70
N VAL A 155 8.32 17.16 -4.43
CA VAL A 155 7.40 16.79 -3.36
C VAL A 155 7.76 17.59 -2.11
N GLN A 156 6.77 17.99 -1.31
CA GLN A 156 6.98 18.60 0.01
C GLN A 156 6.55 17.64 1.11
N ILE A 157 7.49 17.26 1.98
CA ILE A 157 7.19 16.41 3.14
C ILE A 157 6.99 17.31 4.37
N ILE A 158 5.73 17.51 4.76
CA ILE A 158 5.39 18.22 5.99
C ILE A 158 5.69 17.31 7.17
N ARG A 159 6.85 17.50 7.80
CA ARG A 159 7.20 16.79 9.04
C ARG A 159 6.44 17.44 10.19
N GLY A 160 5.48 16.70 10.76
CA GLY A 160 4.79 17.05 12.01
C GLY A 160 5.69 16.95 13.23
#